data_AF-A0A960THP7-F1
#
_entry.id   AF-A0A960THP7-F1
#
_cell.length_a   1.000
_cell.length_b   1.000
_cell.length_c   1.000
_cell.angle_alpha   90.00
_cell.angle_beta   90.00
_cell.angle_gamma   90.00
#
_symmetry.space_group_name_H-M   'P 1'
#
loop_
_entity.id
_entity.type
_entity.pdbx_description
1 polymer ?
#
loop_
_entity_poly.entity_id
_entity_poly.type
_entity_poly.pdbx_seq_one_letter_code
_entity_poly.pdbx_strand_id
1 'polypeptide(L)'
;MLGKIFFVIMLSFSIMQSSAILADEKNLTIPVIISSNSASHQKLLSGIKFTLPFKLKIIYLSDNSKELESELNSNNSNLPIITIGNLATSYVIKRTNKKVIFGNTNFSREKIGYEEGNTCGYFSEISTDRLFYTVKKIAPNIKRISTITISNSGNYYTMQGNYSDIFHRVLFKSIFLNTQEELQEVLQKLKGNTDAIFLNSDSISSQEDFEILSKYCRENKILLFSNISLLTDLGVGFSLEPDFLEMGKNIGSLTEKVVQGNEDCGMGPYFFPEKDILRINKEYMESSGFLVSKEIEEKTELESLNNKAIELYLNGKRNTAGNIFKYILSKDKKNKTAASYLQEIKNEKYEDKIKGLTIQADSAFQKNNFIQARNYYDEILKLNPNSPGINEKREMCTTEYSEQKRKQALQLEKSNRPYEAILIYKESIAIYPQNQTSLQELESLKNRLSQKIPEMHIEGQSYYNTRNYSGAISIYNNILLLNDNDKKAKEYLRLSIEKKEALEKLTNCKNDKVNPCPL
;
A
#
# COMPACT_ATOMS: atom_id res chain seq x y z
N MET A 1 -41.36 20.58 13.46
CA MET A 1 -40.06 21.13 12.99
C MET A 1 -38.91 20.90 13.96
N LEU A 2 -39.13 20.94 15.29
CA LEU A 2 -38.07 20.70 16.29
C LEU A 2 -37.45 19.29 16.27
N GLY A 3 -38.21 18.24 15.94
CA GLY A 3 -37.68 16.86 15.93
C GLY A 3 -36.64 16.54 14.85
N LYS A 4 -36.66 17.23 13.70
CA LYS A 4 -35.67 17.00 12.61
C LYS A 4 -34.32 17.68 12.89
N ILE A 5 -34.32 18.78 13.65
CA ILE A 5 -33.09 19.48 14.06
C ILE A 5 -32.34 18.67 15.12
N PHE A 6 -33.06 18.01 16.04
CA PHE A 6 -32.45 17.17 17.07
C PHE A 6 -31.75 15.93 16.50
N PHE A 7 -32.30 15.34 15.44
CA PHE A 7 -31.73 14.16 14.79
C PHE A 7 -30.44 14.45 14.01
N VAL A 8 -30.33 15.63 13.38
CA VAL A 8 -29.11 16.06 12.67
C VAL A 8 -27.99 16.41 13.66
N ILE A 9 -28.32 17.02 14.81
CA ILE A 9 -27.33 17.33 15.86
C ILE A 9 -26.78 16.04 16.49
N MET A 10 -27.62 15.05 16.79
CA MET A 10 -27.18 13.73 17.26
C MET A 10 -26.28 13.00 16.25
N LEU A 11 -26.61 13.03 14.95
CA LEU A 11 -25.77 12.41 13.92
C LEU A 11 -24.40 13.10 13.77
N SER A 12 -24.37 14.43 13.87
CA SER A 12 -23.10 15.19 13.83
C SER A 12 -22.24 14.98 15.08
N PHE A 13 -22.84 14.74 16.25
CA PHE A 13 -22.10 14.47 17.49
C PHE A 13 -21.48 13.06 17.49
N SER A 14 -22.15 12.06 16.90
CA SER A 14 -21.58 10.70 16.74
C SER A 14 -20.41 10.64 15.74
N ILE A 15 -20.40 11.49 14.71
CA ILE A 15 -19.28 11.56 13.74
C ILE A 15 -18.07 12.29 14.35
N MET A 16 -18.27 13.30 15.20
CA MET A 16 -17.15 13.99 15.85
C MET A 16 -16.51 13.20 17.00
N GLN A 17 -17.27 12.36 17.71
CA GLN A 17 -16.71 11.51 18.79
C GLN A 17 -15.85 10.36 18.26
N SER A 18 -16.13 9.82 17.07
CA SER A 18 -15.34 8.75 16.45
C SER A 18 -13.97 9.26 15.97
N SER A 19 -13.87 10.51 15.51
CA SER A 19 -12.58 11.12 15.14
C SER A 19 -11.67 11.47 16.32
N ALA A 20 -12.22 11.71 17.52
CA ALA A 20 -11.42 12.04 18.71
C ALA A 20 -10.72 10.81 19.33
N ILE A 21 -11.33 9.62 19.23
CA ILE A 21 -10.75 8.37 19.75
C ILE A 21 -9.54 7.93 18.91
N LEU A 22 -9.57 8.13 17.58
CA LEU A 22 -8.47 7.79 16.67
C LEU A 22 -7.21 8.67 16.83
N ALA A 23 -7.33 9.86 17.45
CA ALA A 23 -6.19 10.76 17.63
C ALA A 23 -5.27 10.35 18.79
N ASP A 24 -5.81 9.69 19.82
CA ASP A 24 -5.05 9.27 21.00
C ASP A 24 -4.34 7.90 20.79
N GLU A 25 -4.89 7.04 19.92
CA GLU A 25 -4.32 5.74 19.58
C GLU A 25 -2.93 5.81 18.92
N LYS A 26 -2.59 6.93 18.25
CA LYS A 26 -1.28 7.09 17.58
C LYS A 26 -0.09 7.28 18.53
N ASN A 27 -0.33 7.51 19.82
CA ASN A 27 0.73 7.61 20.82
C ASN A 27 1.00 6.30 21.57
N LEU A 28 0.26 5.23 21.27
CA LEU A 28 0.50 3.93 21.87
C LEU A 28 1.89 3.40 21.47
N THR A 29 2.59 2.85 22.46
CA THR A 29 3.92 2.26 22.29
C THR A 29 3.84 0.77 22.61
N ILE A 30 4.12 -0.07 21.61
CA ILE A 30 4.08 -1.52 21.74
C ILE A 30 5.48 -2.05 22.05
N PRO A 31 5.67 -2.80 23.15
CA PRO A 31 6.95 -3.40 23.46
C PRO A 31 7.24 -4.58 22.53
N VAL A 32 8.48 -4.64 22.03
CA VAL A 32 9.00 -5.71 21.18
C VAL A 32 10.24 -6.29 21.82
N ILE A 33 10.15 -7.55 22.27
CA ILE A 33 11.24 -8.23 22.97
C ILE A 33 11.92 -9.21 22.02
N ILE A 34 13.23 -9.06 21.82
CA ILE A 34 13.98 -9.78 20.80
C ILE A 34 15.03 -10.69 21.45
N SER A 35 15.08 -11.95 21.01
CA SER A 35 16.01 -12.94 21.56
C SER A 35 17.49 -12.63 21.27
N SER A 36 17.79 -12.10 20.08
CA SER A 36 19.15 -11.80 19.62
C SER A 36 19.14 -10.86 18.43
N ASN A 37 20.27 -10.23 18.10
CA ASN A 37 20.41 -9.35 16.93
C ASN A 37 20.79 -10.12 15.64
N SER A 38 19.97 -11.09 15.24
CA SER A 38 20.20 -11.84 13.99
C SER A 38 19.61 -11.13 12.77
N ALA A 39 20.11 -11.45 11.57
CA ALA A 39 19.59 -10.89 10.31
C ALA A 39 18.09 -11.21 10.10
N SER A 40 17.64 -12.42 10.45
CA SER A 40 16.22 -12.81 10.36
C SER A 40 15.35 -11.99 11.31
N HIS A 41 15.82 -11.73 12.54
CA HIS A 41 15.09 -10.87 13.50
C HIS A 41 14.99 -9.43 13.02
N GLN A 42 16.04 -8.87 12.42
CA GLN A 42 16.00 -7.51 11.88
C GLN A 42 15.06 -7.37 10.68
N LYS A 43 15.01 -8.37 9.79
CA LYS A 43 14.03 -8.41 8.70
C LYS A 43 12.60 -8.45 9.23
N LEU A 44 12.34 -9.30 10.22
CA LEU A 44 11.03 -9.44 10.85
C LEU A 44 10.60 -8.15 11.54
N LEU A 45 11.50 -7.54 12.33
CA LEU A 45 11.26 -6.24 12.96
C LEU A 45 10.97 -5.12 11.92
N SER A 46 11.69 -5.11 10.80
CA SER A 46 11.46 -4.16 9.71
C SER A 46 10.09 -4.35 9.08
N GLY A 47 9.64 -5.60 8.89
CA GLY A 47 8.30 -5.91 8.41
C GLY A 47 7.22 -5.44 9.38
N ILE A 48 7.40 -5.65 10.68
CA ILE A 48 6.47 -5.16 11.71
C ILE A 48 6.34 -3.64 11.64
N LYS A 49 7.48 -2.92 11.67
CA LYS A 49 7.52 -1.45 11.58
C LYS A 49 6.82 -0.91 10.33
N PHE A 50 6.89 -1.66 9.22
CA PHE A 50 6.31 -1.26 7.96
C PHE A 50 4.77 -1.23 8.00
N THR A 51 4.15 -2.22 8.64
CA THR A 51 2.68 -2.32 8.69
C THR A 51 2.04 -1.71 9.92
N LEU A 52 2.76 -1.68 11.04
CA LEU A 52 2.17 -1.32 12.32
C LEU A 52 2.18 0.20 12.52
N PRO A 53 1.02 0.86 12.71
CA PRO A 53 0.96 2.32 12.85
C PRO A 53 1.42 2.83 14.22
N PHE A 54 1.73 1.94 15.16
CA PHE A 54 2.12 2.27 16.54
C PHE A 54 3.63 2.42 16.70
N LYS A 55 4.05 3.19 17.71
CA LYS A 55 5.47 3.27 18.08
C LYS A 55 5.92 1.94 18.66
N LEU A 56 7.16 1.53 18.38
CA LEU A 56 7.75 0.32 18.92
C LEU A 56 8.82 0.64 19.96
N LYS A 57 8.75 0.00 21.12
CA LYS A 57 9.83 0.00 22.13
C LYS A 57 10.58 -1.32 22.05
N ILE A 58 11.80 -1.29 21.49
CA ILE A 58 12.59 -2.48 21.23
C ILE A 58 13.46 -2.80 22.44
N ILE A 59 13.35 -4.02 22.97
CA ILE A 59 14.11 -4.50 24.12
C ILE A 59 14.83 -5.79 23.73
N TYR A 60 16.17 -5.82 23.84
CA TYR A 60 16.95 -7.04 23.63
C TYR A 60 17.09 -7.79 24.95
N LEU A 61 16.81 -9.09 24.93
CA LEU A 61 16.82 -9.93 26.13
C LEU A 61 18.19 -9.97 26.83
N SER A 62 19.29 -9.84 26.06
CA SER A 62 20.66 -9.88 26.60
C SER A 62 21.06 -8.64 27.40
N ASP A 63 20.42 -7.50 27.19
CA ASP A 63 21.02 -6.21 27.56
C ASP A 63 20.29 -5.50 28.71
N ASN A 64 19.02 -5.81 28.99
CA ASN A 64 18.19 -4.95 29.84
C ASN A 64 17.12 -5.66 30.70
N SER A 65 17.57 -6.43 31.70
CA SER A 65 16.65 -7.16 32.60
C SER A 65 15.72 -6.24 33.40
N LYS A 66 16.19 -5.10 33.92
CA LYS A 66 15.35 -4.18 34.71
C LYS A 66 14.25 -3.51 33.89
N GLU A 67 14.57 -3.06 32.69
CA GLU A 67 13.60 -2.44 31.78
C GLU A 67 12.54 -3.46 31.35
N LEU A 68 12.98 -4.68 31.05
CA LEU A 68 12.10 -5.79 30.71
C LEU A 68 11.12 -6.12 31.83
N GLU A 69 11.60 -6.25 33.07
CA GLU A 69 10.73 -6.49 34.23
C GLU A 69 9.74 -5.35 34.47
N SER A 70 10.18 -4.10 34.28
CA SER A 70 9.28 -2.94 34.37
C SER A 70 8.16 -3.01 33.31
N GLU A 71 8.46 -3.48 32.11
CA GLU A 71 7.50 -3.59 31.00
C GLU A 71 6.50 -4.74 31.24
N LEU A 72 6.99 -5.88 31.72
CA LEU A 72 6.17 -7.05 32.02
C LEU A 72 5.19 -6.79 33.18
N ASN A 73 5.63 -6.03 34.20
CA ASN A 73 4.84 -5.72 35.39
C ASN A 73 3.99 -4.44 35.26
N SER A 74 4.04 -3.72 34.13
CA SER A 74 3.27 -2.49 33.98
C SER A 74 1.77 -2.79 33.91
N ASN A 75 1.02 -2.41 34.96
CA ASN A 75 -0.44 -2.57 35.04
C ASN A 75 -1.21 -1.66 34.06
N ASN A 76 -0.53 -0.73 33.41
CA ASN A 76 -1.15 0.38 32.68
C ASN A 76 -1.47 0.11 31.20
N SER A 77 -1.33 -1.12 30.69
CA SER A 77 -1.80 -1.38 29.32
C SER A 77 -2.28 -2.82 29.10
N ASN A 78 -3.51 -2.94 28.61
CA ASN A 78 -4.02 -4.15 27.92
C ASN A 78 -3.36 -4.35 26.54
N LEU A 79 -2.26 -3.65 26.26
CA LEU A 79 -1.56 -3.74 24.99
C LEU A 79 -0.83 -5.09 24.90
N PRO A 80 -0.78 -5.69 23.70
CA PRO A 80 -0.01 -6.89 23.48
C PRO A 80 1.49 -6.61 23.55
N ILE A 81 2.25 -7.66 23.86
CA ILE A 81 3.70 -7.68 23.77
C ILE A 81 4.09 -8.49 22.53
N ILE A 82 4.94 -7.94 21.67
CA ILE A 82 5.51 -8.70 20.55
C ILE A 82 6.79 -9.39 21.02
N THR A 83 6.96 -10.67 20.71
CA THR A 83 8.21 -11.40 20.96
C THR A 83 8.81 -11.93 19.66
N ILE A 84 10.13 -11.81 19.52
CA ILE A 84 10.86 -12.30 18.34
C ILE A 84 11.90 -13.34 18.79
N GLY A 85 11.71 -14.58 18.34
CA GLY A 85 12.56 -15.72 18.65
C GLY A 85 12.13 -16.50 19.91
N ASN A 86 12.70 -17.70 20.03
CA ASN A 86 12.39 -18.67 21.07
C ASN A 86 12.61 -18.14 22.50
N LEU A 87 13.79 -17.57 22.77
CA LEU A 87 14.18 -17.18 24.14
C LEU A 87 13.28 -16.06 24.66
N ALA A 88 13.05 -15.02 23.86
CA ALA A 88 12.14 -13.93 24.20
C ALA A 88 10.72 -14.44 24.45
N THR A 89 10.19 -15.28 23.55
CA THR A 89 8.83 -15.81 23.67
C THR A 89 8.67 -16.66 24.93
N SER A 90 9.60 -17.58 25.20
CA SER A 90 9.61 -18.39 26.43
C SER A 90 9.77 -17.56 27.70
N TYR A 91 10.58 -16.49 27.64
CA TYR A 91 10.83 -15.63 28.80
C TYR A 91 9.55 -14.89 29.21
N VAL A 92 8.86 -14.31 28.23
CA VAL A 92 7.69 -13.45 28.41
C VAL A 92 6.47 -14.25 28.84
N ILE A 93 6.14 -15.34 28.15
CA ILE A 93 4.94 -16.15 28.44
C ILE A 93 4.92 -16.65 29.89
N LYS A 94 6.10 -16.93 30.47
CA LYS A 94 6.21 -17.41 31.86
C LYS A 94 6.05 -16.32 32.93
N ARG A 95 6.03 -15.04 32.54
CA ARG A 95 6.15 -13.89 33.45
C ARG A 95 5.06 -12.84 33.26
N THR A 96 4.13 -13.04 32.33
CA THR A 96 3.06 -12.08 32.09
C THR A 96 1.77 -12.78 31.72
N ASN A 97 0.66 -12.17 32.13
CA ASN A 97 -0.67 -12.56 31.70
C ASN A 97 -1.16 -11.72 30.50
N LYS A 98 -0.35 -10.77 30.02
CA LYS A 98 -0.65 -9.94 28.84
C LYS A 98 -0.75 -10.80 27.57
N LYS A 99 -1.43 -10.27 26.55
CA LYS A 99 -1.44 -10.87 25.22
C LYS A 99 -0.02 -10.88 24.64
N VAL A 100 0.42 -12.02 24.11
CA VAL A 100 1.74 -12.18 23.51
C VAL A 100 1.59 -12.56 22.04
N ILE A 101 2.18 -11.74 21.17
CA ILE A 101 2.20 -11.95 19.73
C ILE A 101 3.62 -12.36 19.34
N PHE A 102 3.84 -13.66 19.08
CA PHE A 102 5.17 -14.15 18.78
C PHE A 102 5.48 -14.17 17.28
N GLY A 103 6.77 -14.07 16.96
CA GLY A 103 7.31 -14.24 15.62
C GLY A 103 8.62 -15.02 15.64
N ASN A 104 8.84 -15.84 14.61
CA ASN A 104 10.05 -16.65 14.44
C ASN A 104 10.33 -17.60 15.63
N THR A 105 9.31 -18.32 16.09
CA THR A 105 9.46 -19.39 17.07
C THR A 105 9.35 -20.76 16.38
N ASN A 106 10.07 -21.75 16.89
CA ASN A 106 9.93 -23.14 16.46
C ASN A 106 9.38 -24.04 17.59
N PHE A 107 8.85 -23.49 18.68
CA PHE A 107 8.32 -24.28 19.79
C PHE A 107 7.13 -25.16 19.41
N SER A 108 6.96 -26.28 20.12
CA SER A 108 5.72 -27.04 20.09
C SER A 108 4.57 -26.20 20.65
N ARG A 109 3.34 -26.49 20.21
CA ARG A 109 2.12 -25.82 20.68
C ARG A 109 1.98 -25.88 22.20
N GLU A 110 2.33 -27.02 22.80
CA GLU A 110 2.35 -27.20 24.25
C GLU A 110 3.25 -26.18 24.96
N LYS A 111 4.46 -25.92 24.43
CA LYS A 111 5.43 -25.00 25.05
C LYS A 111 5.02 -23.53 25.02
N ILE A 112 4.10 -23.15 24.13
CA ILE A 112 3.56 -21.79 24.03
C ILE A 112 2.22 -21.63 24.76
N GLY A 113 1.80 -22.63 25.54
CA GLY A 113 0.60 -22.57 26.37
C GLY A 113 -0.70 -22.60 25.56
N TYR A 114 -0.75 -23.40 24.48
CA TYR A 114 -1.89 -23.46 23.55
C TYR A 114 -3.26 -23.66 24.23
N GLU A 115 -3.33 -24.42 25.33
CA GLU A 115 -4.60 -24.80 25.96
C GLU A 115 -5.13 -23.79 26.99
N GLU A 116 -4.30 -22.86 27.48
CA GLU A 116 -4.65 -21.90 28.54
C GLU A 116 -4.31 -20.44 28.19
N GLY A 117 -3.74 -20.18 27.01
CA GLY A 117 -2.83 -19.04 26.81
C GLY A 117 -3.40 -17.82 26.11
N ASN A 118 -2.87 -16.64 26.45
CA ASN A 118 -3.06 -15.37 25.73
C ASN A 118 -2.04 -15.20 24.58
N THR A 119 -1.79 -16.25 23.80
CA THR A 119 -0.71 -16.29 22.79
C THR A 119 -1.24 -16.52 21.37
N CYS A 120 -0.69 -15.77 20.42
CA CYS A 120 -0.96 -15.90 19.00
C CYS A 120 0.31 -15.51 18.23
N GLY A 121 0.41 -15.85 16.94
CA GLY A 121 1.59 -15.44 16.17
C GLY A 121 2.02 -16.40 15.07
N TYR A 122 3.29 -16.28 14.67
CA TYR A 122 3.84 -16.96 13.50
C TYR A 122 5.04 -17.84 13.86
N PHE A 123 4.93 -19.13 13.52
CA PHE A 123 6.04 -20.09 13.58
C PHE A 123 7.01 -19.87 12.42
N SER A 124 8.30 -20.10 12.62
CA SER A 124 9.30 -20.06 11.54
C SER A 124 9.46 -21.36 10.76
N GLU A 125 8.74 -22.40 11.17
CA GLU A 125 8.79 -23.68 10.49
C GLU A 125 8.13 -23.59 9.11
N ILE A 126 8.85 -24.06 8.09
CA ILE A 126 8.28 -24.34 6.78
C ILE A 126 7.75 -25.77 6.82
N SER A 127 6.50 -25.96 6.39
CA SER A 127 5.90 -27.30 6.38
C SER A 127 6.70 -28.25 5.49
N THR A 128 6.79 -29.51 5.93
CA THR A 128 7.42 -30.59 5.14
C THR A 128 6.76 -30.77 3.77
N ASP A 129 5.44 -30.53 3.69
CA ASP A 129 4.68 -30.44 2.44
C ASP A 129 5.30 -29.45 1.43
N ARG A 130 5.57 -28.21 1.87
CA ARG A 130 6.18 -27.17 1.02
C ARG A 130 7.61 -27.53 0.62
N LEU A 131 8.38 -28.13 1.53
CA LEU A 131 9.72 -28.61 1.24
C LEU A 131 9.69 -29.69 0.15
N PHE A 132 8.84 -30.70 0.30
CA PHE A 132 8.74 -31.80 -0.68
C PHE A 132 8.22 -31.32 -2.03
N TYR A 133 7.21 -30.44 -2.04
CA TYR A 133 6.77 -29.77 -3.26
C TYR A 133 7.93 -29.08 -3.99
N THR A 134 8.78 -28.35 -3.26
CA THR A 134 9.95 -27.66 -3.81
C THR A 134 10.99 -28.64 -4.33
N VAL A 135 11.27 -29.74 -3.60
CA VAL A 135 12.13 -30.83 -4.06
C VAL A 135 11.60 -31.39 -5.39
N LYS A 136 10.30 -31.65 -5.51
CA LYS A 136 9.71 -32.17 -6.76
C LYS A 136 9.77 -31.16 -7.90
N LYS A 137 9.68 -29.86 -7.62
CA LYS A 137 9.83 -28.80 -8.63
C LYS A 137 11.27 -28.72 -9.16
N ILE A 138 12.25 -28.86 -8.27
CA ILE A 138 13.69 -28.75 -8.62
C ILE A 138 14.22 -30.07 -9.20
N ALA A 139 13.88 -31.19 -8.59
CA ALA A 139 14.36 -32.52 -8.94
C ALA A 139 13.18 -33.52 -9.00
N PRO A 140 12.42 -33.54 -10.11
CA PRO A 140 11.20 -34.34 -10.25
C PRO A 140 11.39 -35.86 -10.09
N ASN A 141 12.62 -36.36 -10.27
CA ASN A 141 12.94 -37.79 -10.21
C ASN A 141 13.22 -38.31 -8.79
N ILE A 142 13.33 -37.42 -7.79
CA ILE A 142 13.52 -37.82 -6.39
C ILE A 142 12.32 -38.65 -5.92
N LYS A 143 12.60 -39.83 -5.35
CA LYS A 143 11.60 -40.76 -4.79
C LYS A 143 11.84 -41.04 -3.31
N ARG A 144 13.05 -40.86 -2.80
CA ARG A 144 13.42 -41.22 -1.43
C ARG A 144 14.14 -40.05 -0.77
N ILE A 145 13.55 -39.54 0.30
CA ILE A 145 14.08 -38.44 1.09
C ILE A 145 14.41 -38.98 2.48
N SER A 146 15.61 -38.70 2.97
CA SER A 146 15.98 -39.01 4.35
C SER A 146 16.31 -37.75 5.12
N THR A 147 16.11 -37.77 6.43
CA THR A 147 16.61 -36.75 7.35
C THR A 147 17.41 -37.43 8.45
N ILE A 148 18.40 -36.73 8.97
CA ILE A 148 19.19 -37.18 10.12
C ILE A 148 18.79 -36.27 11.30
N THR A 149 18.58 -36.81 12.49
CA THR A 149 18.20 -36.04 13.68
C THR A 149 18.98 -36.52 14.89
N ILE A 150 19.31 -35.61 15.80
CA ILE A 150 20.13 -35.90 16.99
C ILE A 150 19.29 -35.80 18.27
N SER A 151 18.24 -34.97 18.28
CA SER A 151 17.36 -34.80 19.43
C SER A 151 15.97 -35.40 19.22
N ASN A 152 15.34 -35.81 20.33
CA ASN A 152 13.94 -36.26 20.33
C ASN A 152 13.00 -35.20 19.74
N SER A 153 13.30 -33.91 19.98
CA SER A 153 12.56 -32.81 19.36
C SER A 153 12.70 -32.81 17.84
N GLY A 154 13.93 -32.89 17.30
CA GLY A 154 14.14 -32.94 15.86
C GLY A 154 13.44 -34.15 15.21
N ASN A 155 13.50 -35.31 15.87
CA ASN A 155 12.78 -36.49 15.41
C ASN A 155 11.26 -36.25 15.37
N TYR A 156 10.69 -35.66 16.43
CA TYR A 156 9.27 -35.30 16.46
C TYR A 156 8.86 -34.36 15.31
N TYR A 157 9.63 -33.28 15.06
CA TYR A 157 9.33 -32.35 13.96
C TYR A 157 9.33 -33.04 12.60
N THR A 158 10.28 -33.95 12.39
CA THR A 158 10.40 -34.67 11.12
C THR A 158 9.31 -35.72 10.92
N MET A 159 8.60 -36.16 11.96
CA MET A 159 7.46 -37.07 11.81
C MET A 159 6.35 -36.52 10.92
N GLN A 160 6.21 -35.18 10.80
CA GLN A 160 5.27 -34.58 9.84
C GLN A 160 5.59 -34.97 8.39
N GLY A 161 6.85 -35.26 8.08
CA GLY A 161 7.27 -35.73 6.77
C GLY A 161 6.62 -37.05 6.38
N ASN A 162 6.33 -37.95 7.34
CA ASN A 162 5.67 -39.24 7.08
C ASN A 162 4.21 -39.08 6.60
N TYR A 163 3.58 -37.95 6.87
CA TYR A 163 2.24 -37.65 6.35
C TYR A 163 2.31 -36.97 4.99
N SER A 164 3.31 -36.10 4.81
CA SER A 164 3.49 -35.31 3.58
C SER A 164 4.03 -36.14 2.41
N ASP A 165 4.74 -37.23 2.66
CA ASP A 165 5.47 -37.99 1.65
C ASP A 165 4.54 -38.62 0.58
N ILE A 166 3.39 -39.14 1.00
CA ILE A 166 2.35 -39.72 0.14
C ILE A 166 1.85 -38.69 -0.89
N PHE A 167 1.60 -37.45 -0.46
CA PHE A 167 1.08 -36.40 -1.33
C PHE A 167 2.07 -36.01 -2.44
N HIS A 168 3.37 -36.14 -2.19
CA HIS A 168 4.44 -35.79 -3.12
C HIS A 168 5.07 -37.00 -3.81
N ARG A 169 4.54 -38.21 -3.56
CA ARG A 169 5.05 -39.49 -4.09
C ARG A 169 6.54 -39.68 -3.81
N VAL A 170 6.93 -39.35 -2.58
CA VAL A 170 8.26 -39.63 -2.03
C VAL A 170 8.11 -40.59 -0.86
N LEU A 171 9.17 -41.32 -0.54
CA LEU A 171 9.30 -42.11 0.67
C LEU A 171 10.18 -41.33 1.63
N PHE A 172 9.61 -40.87 2.74
CA PHE A 172 10.36 -40.13 3.74
C PHE A 172 10.84 -41.05 4.87
N LYS A 173 12.09 -40.85 5.33
CA LYS A 173 12.66 -41.61 6.44
C LYS A 173 13.46 -40.71 7.37
N SER A 174 13.07 -40.67 8.65
CA SER A 174 13.89 -40.08 9.71
C SER A 174 14.87 -41.11 10.29
N ILE A 175 16.12 -40.69 10.48
CA ILE A 175 17.19 -41.48 11.06
C ILE A 175 17.70 -40.75 12.30
N PHE A 176 17.53 -41.39 13.46
CA PHE A 176 17.98 -40.87 14.74
C PHE A 176 19.42 -41.31 15.01
N LEU A 177 20.30 -40.37 15.36
CA LEU A 177 21.67 -40.64 15.79
C LEU A 177 21.75 -40.53 17.32
N ASN A 178 22.26 -41.58 17.98
CA ASN A 178 22.52 -41.54 19.41
C ASN A 178 23.88 -40.92 19.73
N THR A 179 24.86 -41.07 18.82
CA THR A 179 26.23 -40.54 18.96
C THR A 179 26.79 -40.03 17.63
N GLN A 180 27.86 -39.22 17.69
CA GLN A 180 28.50 -38.62 16.50
C GLN A 180 29.25 -39.65 15.64
N GLU A 181 29.82 -40.70 16.26
CA GLU A 181 30.54 -41.79 15.58
C GLU A 181 29.64 -42.59 14.62
N GLU A 182 28.32 -42.52 14.78
CA GLU A 182 27.33 -43.20 13.93
C GLU A 182 27.15 -42.55 12.55
N LEU A 183 27.60 -41.30 12.33
CA LEU A 183 27.32 -40.58 11.08
C LEU A 183 27.87 -41.33 9.86
N GLN A 184 29.14 -41.76 9.88
CA GLN A 184 29.74 -42.46 8.74
C GLN A 184 29.03 -43.78 8.43
N GLU A 185 28.67 -44.56 9.46
CA GLU A 185 27.92 -45.80 9.29
C GLU A 185 26.53 -45.55 8.66
N VAL A 186 25.86 -44.49 9.10
CA VAL A 186 24.56 -44.08 8.54
C VAL A 186 24.72 -43.67 7.09
N LEU A 187 25.73 -42.87 6.74
CA LEU A 187 25.99 -42.49 5.35
C LEU A 187 26.17 -43.72 4.45
N GLN A 188 26.94 -44.72 4.88
CA GLN A 188 27.10 -45.98 4.13
C GLN A 188 25.76 -46.70 3.92
N LYS A 189 24.88 -46.76 4.93
CA LYS A 189 23.54 -47.36 4.82
C LYS A 189 22.63 -46.59 3.86
N LEU A 190 22.83 -45.28 3.70
CA LEU A 190 22.06 -44.44 2.78
C LEU A 190 22.49 -44.59 1.32
N LYS A 191 23.68 -45.13 1.05
CA LYS A 191 24.21 -45.27 -0.31
C LYS A 191 23.28 -46.12 -1.19
N GLY A 192 22.80 -45.54 -2.28
CA GLY A 192 21.84 -46.19 -3.20
C GLY A 192 20.42 -46.33 -2.65
N ASN A 193 20.18 -45.97 -1.38
CA ASN A 193 18.90 -46.07 -0.69
C ASN A 193 18.18 -44.72 -0.53
N THR A 194 18.86 -43.62 -0.81
CA THR A 194 18.36 -42.26 -0.66
C THR A 194 18.73 -41.43 -1.88
N ASP A 195 17.78 -40.60 -2.33
CA ASP A 195 18.00 -39.70 -3.48
C ASP A 195 18.21 -38.25 -3.01
N ALA A 196 17.66 -37.88 -1.86
CA ALA A 196 17.84 -36.57 -1.24
C ALA A 196 17.93 -36.64 0.28
N ILE A 197 18.71 -35.74 0.89
CA ILE A 197 18.81 -35.59 2.34
C ILE A 197 18.31 -34.19 2.74
N PHE A 198 17.33 -34.17 3.63
CA PHE A 198 16.88 -32.95 4.30
C PHE A 198 17.72 -32.72 5.56
N LEU A 199 18.29 -31.54 5.67
CA LEU A 199 19.05 -31.08 6.81
C LEU A 199 18.25 -30.03 7.57
N ASN A 200 17.71 -30.40 8.73
CA ASN A 200 17.01 -29.48 9.61
C ASN A 200 18.00 -28.84 10.61
N SER A 201 17.50 -27.95 11.48
CA SER A 201 18.32 -27.28 12.50
C SER A 201 18.86 -28.16 13.61
N ASP A 202 18.47 -29.44 13.66
CA ASP A 202 18.86 -30.43 14.66
C ASP A 202 19.79 -31.51 14.09
N SER A 203 19.97 -31.56 12.77
CA SER A 203 20.60 -32.70 12.08
C SER A 203 22.11 -32.82 12.27
N ILE A 204 22.83 -31.72 12.48
CA ILE A 204 24.29 -31.69 12.55
C ILE A 204 24.75 -30.63 13.56
N SER A 205 25.62 -31.02 14.49
CA SER A 205 26.11 -30.18 15.58
C SER A 205 27.48 -29.53 15.31
N SER A 206 28.24 -30.00 14.31
CA SER A 206 29.59 -29.49 14.00
C SER A 206 29.77 -29.14 12.52
N GLN A 207 30.68 -28.20 12.23
CA GLN A 207 31.04 -27.84 10.85
C GLN A 207 31.69 -29.02 10.11
N GLU A 208 32.52 -29.81 10.81
CA GLU A 208 33.20 -30.98 10.25
C GLU A 208 32.19 -32.02 9.74
N ASP A 209 31.19 -32.36 10.54
CA ASP A 209 30.13 -33.31 10.14
C ASP A 209 29.34 -32.80 8.93
N PHE A 210 29.09 -31.49 8.86
CA PHE A 210 28.42 -30.88 7.71
C PHE A 210 29.26 -30.99 6.43
N GLU A 211 30.56 -30.72 6.52
CA GLU A 211 31.48 -30.86 5.39
C GLU A 211 31.55 -32.31 4.90
N ILE A 212 31.61 -33.28 5.83
CA ILE A 212 31.55 -34.72 5.53
C ILE A 212 30.25 -35.07 4.81
N LEU A 213 29.09 -34.66 5.35
CA LEU A 213 27.79 -34.93 4.73
C LEU A 213 27.67 -34.28 3.35
N SER A 214 28.03 -33.00 3.22
CA SER A 214 27.94 -32.26 1.95
C SER A 214 28.80 -32.90 0.87
N LYS A 215 30.06 -33.25 1.21
CA LYS A 215 30.96 -33.96 0.30
C LYS A 215 30.40 -35.31 -0.11
N TYR A 216 29.95 -36.11 0.88
CA TYR A 216 29.34 -37.41 0.62
C TYR A 216 28.16 -37.32 -0.34
N CYS A 217 27.26 -36.34 -0.13
CA CYS A 217 26.10 -36.15 -0.99
C CYS A 217 26.49 -35.80 -2.43
N ARG A 218 27.47 -34.90 -2.63
CA ARG A 218 27.97 -34.54 -3.97
C ARG A 218 28.55 -35.74 -4.70
N GLU A 219 29.46 -36.48 -4.05
CA GLU A 219 30.12 -37.65 -4.64
C GLU A 219 29.15 -38.76 -5.02
N ASN A 220 28.03 -38.89 -4.30
CA ASN A 220 27.02 -39.91 -4.52
C ASN A 220 25.78 -39.40 -5.27
N LYS A 221 25.80 -38.16 -5.78
CA LYS A 221 24.68 -37.53 -6.51
C LYS A 221 23.36 -37.51 -5.73
N ILE A 222 23.46 -37.28 -4.42
CA ILE A 222 22.32 -37.15 -3.50
C ILE A 222 22.04 -35.66 -3.35
N LEU A 223 20.77 -35.24 -3.48
CA LEU A 223 20.40 -33.84 -3.27
C LEU A 223 20.38 -33.50 -1.78
N LEU A 224 21.34 -32.71 -1.30
CA LEU A 224 21.29 -32.14 0.05
C LEU A 224 20.52 -30.82 0.03
N PHE A 225 19.55 -30.64 0.93
CA PHE A 225 18.78 -29.41 1.04
C PHE A 225 18.43 -29.09 2.49
N SER A 226 18.11 -27.83 2.79
CA SER A 226 17.87 -27.36 4.16
C SER A 226 16.79 -26.29 4.26
N ASN A 227 16.33 -26.00 5.48
CA ASN A 227 15.57 -24.79 5.79
C ASN A 227 16.43 -23.64 6.33
N ILE A 228 17.76 -23.78 6.28
CA ILE A 228 18.73 -22.80 6.78
C ILE A 228 19.48 -22.19 5.60
N SER A 229 19.24 -20.91 5.33
CA SER A 229 19.79 -20.24 4.14
C SER A 229 21.30 -20.16 4.10
N LEU A 230 21.94 -19.98 5.27
CA LEU A 230 23.40 -19.93 5.39
C LEU A 230 24.08 -21.19 4.87
N LEU A 231 23.42 -22.35 4.94
CA LEU A 231 24.01 -23.61 4.49
C LEU A 231 24.08 -23.73 2.97
N THR A 232 23.30 -22.92 2.23
CA THR A 232 23.34 -22.92 0.75
C THR A 232 24.73 -22.56 0.26
N ASP A 233 25.30 -21.49 0.80
CA ASP A 233 26.63 -21.01 0.43
C ASP A 233 27.74 -21.97 0.92
N LEU A 234 27.44 -22.80 1.91
CA LEU A 234 28.39 -23.74 2.51
C LEU A 234 28.39 -25.13 1.87
N GLY A 235 27.35 -25.49 1.10
CA GLY A 235 27.36 -26.73 0.33
C GLY A 235 26.10 -27.59 0.42
N VAL A 236 24.92 -27.01 0.67
CA VAL A 236 23.65 -27.67 0.30
C VAL A 236 23.20 -27.19 -1.08
N GLY A 237 22.51 -28.03 -1.83
CA GLY A 237 22.04 -27.72 -3.18
C GLY A 237 21.00 -26.61 -3.23
N PHE A 238 20.07 -26.60 -2.27
CA PHE A 238 19.18 -25.47 -2.09
C PHE A 238 18.73 -25.34 -0.63
N SER A 239 18.28 -24.14 -0.27
CA SER A 239 17.58 -23.90 0.98
C SER A 239 16.24 -23.24 0.74
N LEU A 240 15.29 -23.51 1.63
CA LEU A 240 14.01 -22.82 1.66
C LEU A 240 13.86 -22.16 3.04
N GLU A 241 13.85 -20.84 3.10
CA GLU A 241 13.68 -20.10 4.37
C GLU A 241 12.40 -19.26 4.36
N PRO A 242 11.76 -18.99 5.51
CA PRO A 242 10.64 -18.05 5.56
C PRO A 242 11.02 -16.69 5.00
N ASP A 243 10.10 -16.04 4.29
CA ASP A 243 10.23 -14.59 4.03
C ASP A 243 9.95 -13.84 5.34
N PHE A 244 11.00 -13.64 6.14
CA PHE A 244 10.90 -12.97 7.43
C PHE A 244 10.39 -11.54 7.34
N LEU A 245 10.59 -10.85 6.21
CA LEU A 245 10.04 -9.50 6.03
C LEU A 245 8.52 -9.57 5.89
N GLU A 246 8.01 -10.45 5.03
CA GLU A 246 6.56 -10.63 4.87
C GLU A 246 5.91 -11.15 6.16
N MET A 247 6.55 -12.12 6.82
CA MET A 247 6.11 -12.59 8.14
C MET A 247 6.03 -11.44 9.14
N GLY A 248 7.01 -10.52 9.14
CA GLY A 248 6.97 -9.32 9.97
C GLY A 248 5.77 -8.43 9.69
N LYS A 249 5.43 -8.22 8.41
CA LYS A 249 4.23 -7.46 8.01
C LYS A 249 2.95 -8.11 8.51
N ASN A 250 2.88 -9.43 8.41
CA ASN A 250 1.74 -10.19 8.88
C ASN A 250 1.60 -10.12 10.41
N ILE A 251 2.71 -10.13 11.16
CA ILE A 251 2.73 -9.91 12.61
C ILE A 251 2.27 -8.49 12.96
N GLY A 252 2.70 -7.48 12.21
CA GLY A 252 2.24 -6.10 12.42
C GLY A 252 0.73 -5.98 12.19
N SER A 253 0.20 -6.54 11.10
CA SER A 253 -1.25 -6.56 10.84
C SER A 253 -2.03 -7.33 11.91
N LEU A 254 -1.51 -8.48 12.37
CA LEU A 254 -2.12 -9.23 13.48
C LEU A 254 -2.14 -8.38 14.76
N THR A 255 -1.04 -7.71 15.07
CA THR A 255 -0.94 -6.82 16.24
C THR A 255 -1.96 -5.70 16.19
N GLU A 256 -2.13 -5.06 15.03
CA GLU A 256 -3.14 -4.02 14.85
C GLU A 256 -4.55 -4.53 15.15
N LYS A 257 -4.92 -5.70 14.61
CA LYS A 257 -6.23 -6.32 14.87
C LYS A 257 -6.43 -6.66 16.34
N VAL A 258 -5.40 -7.17 17.01
CA VAL A 258 -5.45 -7.49 18.45
C VAL A 258 -5.63 -6.23 19.29
N VAL A 259 -4.93 -5.14 18.96
CA VAL A 259 -5.09 -3.84 19.64
C VAL A 259 -6.50 -3.27 19.44
N GLN A 260 -7.06 -3.41 18.24
CA GLN A 260 -8.42 -2.97 17.91
C GLN A 260 -9.52 -3.88 18.49
N GLY A 261 -9.17 -5.01 19.10
CA GLY A 261 -10.14 -6.00 19.59
C GLY A 261 -10.82 -6.81 18.49
N ASN A 262 -10.33 -6.75 17.25
CA ASN A 262 -10.83 -7.49 16.10
C ASN A 262 -10.30 -8.93 16.04
N GLU A 263 -9.27 -9.25 16.82
CA GLU A 263 -8.70 -10.59 16.95
C GLU A 263 -8.37 -10.87 18.43
N ASP A 264 -8.58 -12.12 18.85
CA ASP A 264 -8.20 -12.56 20.19
C ASP A 264 -7.07 -13.60 20.14
N CYS A 265 -6.26 -13.64 21.19
CA CYS A 265 -5.14 -14.56 21.29
C CYS A 265 -5.38 -15.66 22.33
N GLY A 266 -6.60 -15.79 22.88
CA GLY A 266 -6.92 -16.75 23.95
C GLY A 266 -6.81 -18.23 23.58
N MET A 267 -6.90 -18.59 22.29
CA MET A 267 -6.66 -19.97 21.80
C MET A 267 -5.90 -19.98 20.47
N GLY A 268 -5.06 -18.98 20.24
CA GLY A 268 -4.56 -18.62 18.91
C GLY A 268 -5.44 -17.57 18.23
N PRO A 269 -5.02 -17.06 17.06
CA PRO A 269 -4.54 -17.90 15.97
C PRO A 269 -3.02 -18.09 15.90
N TYR A 270 -2.63 -19.26 15.37
CA TYR A 270 -1.24 -19.61 15.08
C TYR A 270 -1.05 -19.87 13.59
N PHE A 271 -0.04 -19.23 13.03
CA PHE A 271 0.21 -19.22 11.60
C PHE A 271 1.59 -19.79 11.27
N PHE A 272 1.70 -20.28 10.04
CA PHE A 272 2.96 -20.67 9.42
C PHE A 272 3.32 -19.65 8.34
N PRO A 273 4.58 -19.58 7.88
CA PRO A 273 4.98 -18.70 6.80
C PRO A 273 4.23 -19.08 5.51
N GLU A 274 3.52 -18.12 4.92
CA GLU A 274 2.85 -18.33 3.63
C GLU A 274 3.82 -18.22 2.44
N LYS A 275 4.87 -17.40 2.63
CA LYS A 275 5.92 -17.12 1.66
C LYS A 275 7.28 -17.57 2.17
N ASP A 276 8.04 -18.08 1.21
CA ASP A 276 9.33 -18.69 1.35
C ASP A 276 10.29 -18.12 0.30
N ILE A 277 11.56 -18.05 0.67
CA ILE A 277 12.65 -17.61 -0.19
C ILE A 277 13.45 -18.85 -0.55
N LEU A 278 13.56 -19.12 -1.86
CA LEU A 278 14.34 -20.22 -2.39
C LEU A 278 15.74 -19.72 -2.74
N ARG A 279 16.76 -20.36 -2.17
CA ARG A 279 18.16 -20.14 -2.56
C ARG A 279 18.75 -21.41 -3.12
N ILE A 280 19.56 -21.26 -4.17
CA ILE A 280 20.15 -22.40 -4.89
C ILE A 280 21.66 -22.21 -4.94
N ASN A 281 22.39 -23.26 -4.61
CA ASN A 281 23.81 -23.37 -4.86
C ASN A 281 24.02 -24.02 -6.24
N LYS A 282 24.27 -23.19 -7.25
CA LYS A 282 24.45 -23.66 -8.63
C LYS A 282 25.59 -24.65 -8.76
N GLU A 283 26.72 -24.37 -8.12
CA GLU A 283 27.90 -25.24 -8.15
C GLU A 283 27.59 -26.64 -7.57
N TYR A 284 26.87 -26.69 -6.45
CA TYR A 284 26.43 -27.95 -5.86
C TYR A 284 25.49 -28.70 -6.82
N MET A 285 24.50 -28.01 -7.37
CA MET A 285 23.49 -28.63 -8.24
C MET A 285 24.16 -29.22 -9.49
N GLU A 286 25.05 -28.46 -10.14
CA GLU A 286 25.81 -28.91 -11.32
C GLU A 286 26.73 -30.10 -10.99
N SER A 287 27.54 -29.99 -9.93
CA SER A 287 28.49 -31.06 -9.53
C SER A 287 27.79 -32.35 -9.07
N SER A 288 26.59 -32.23 -8.52
CA SER A 288 25.76 -33.38 -8.11
C SER A 288 24.88 -33.93 -9.23
N GLY A 289 24.90 -33.32 -10.43
CA GLY A 289 24.16 -33.77 -11.60
C GLY A 289 22.67 -33.40 -11.63
N PHE A 290 22.27 -32.37 -10.88
CA PHE A 290 20.91 -31.82 -10.90
C PHE A 290 20.82 -30.60 -11.82
N LEU A 291 19.85 -30.61 -12.75
CA LEU A 291 19.60 -29.49 -13.66
C LEU A 291 18.53 -28.57 -13.06
N VAL A 292 18.89 -27.32 -12.81
CA VAL A 292 17.95 -26.29 -12.36
C VAL A 292 17.31 -25.65 -13.60
N SER A 293 15.97 -25.56 -13.63
CA SER A 293 15.30 -24.93 -14.75
C SER A 293 15.56 -23.42 -14.77
N LYS A 294 15.67 -22.83 -15.96
CA LYS A 294 15.90 -21.39 -16.13
C LYS A 294 14.84 -20.53 -15.41
N GLU A 295 13.59 -20.98 -15.37
CA GLU A 295 12.51 -20.31 -14.64
C GLU A 295 12.83 -20.20 -13.13
N ILE A 296 13.31 -21.29 -12.53
CA ILE A 296 13.68 -21.31 -11.12
C ILE A 296 14.89 -20.41 -10.89
N GLU A 297 15.90 -20.46 -11.76
CA GLU A 297 17.07 -19.59 -11.67
C GLU A 297 16.68 -18.11 -11.70
N GLU A 298 15.91 -17.69 -12.70
CA GLU A 298 15.45 -16.30 -12.84
C GLU A 298 14.63 -15.86 -11.62
N LYS A 299 13.76 -16.74 -11.09
CA LYS A 299 12.99 -16.47 -9.88
C LYS A 299 13.90 -16.24 -8.67
N THR A 300 14.85 -17.15 -8.42
CA THR A 300 15.78 -17.03 -7.27
C THR A 300 16.70 -15.82 -7.39
N GLU A 301 17.12 -15.45 -8.60
CA GLU A 301 17.91 -14.24 -8.84
C GLU A 301 17.13 -12.98 -8.50
N LEU A 302 15.87 -12.89 -8.93
CA LEU A 302 14.99 -11.76 -8.59
C LEU A 302 14.71 -11.67 -7.09
N GLU A 303 14.51 -12.80 -6.40
CA GLU A 303 14.34 -12.83 -4.94
C GLU A 303 15.61 -12.37 -4.20
N SER A 304 16.79 -12.80 -4.66
CA SER A 304 18.08 -12.36 -4.12
C SER A 304 18.29 -10.85 -4.31
N LEU A 305 18.02 -10.35 -5.51
CA LEU A 305 18.08 -8.91 -5.81
C LEU A 305 17.08 -8.11 -4.96
N ASN A 306 15.88 -8.64 -4.73
CA ASN A 306 14.87 -8.00 -3.91
C ASN A 306 15.35 -7.84 -2.45
N ASN A 307 15.88 -8.92 -1.87
CA ASN A 307 16.47 -8.90 -0.53
C ASN A 307 17.62 -7.87 -0.43
N LYS A 308 18.53 -7.87 -1.40
CA LYS A 308 19.65 -6.92 -1.45
C LYS A 308 19.17 -5.47 -1.58
N ALA A 309 18.14 -5.22 -2.37
CA ALA A 309 17.55 -3.89 -2.52
C ALA A 309 16.91 -3.40 -1.22
N ILE A 310 16.20 -4.28 -0.50
CA ILE A 310 15.63 -3.98 0.83
C ILE A 310 16.74 -3.65 1.82
N GLU A 311 17.81 -4.44 1.87
CA GLU A 311 18.94 -4.18 2.77
C GLU A 311 19.59 -2.82 2.47
N LEU A 312 19.82 -2.51 1.19
CA LEU A 312 20.33 -1.20 0.77
C LEU A 312 19.39 -0.06 1.18
N TYR A 313 18.07 -0.27 1.06
CA TYR A 313 17.06 0.70 1.50
C TYR A 313 17.13 0.94 3.00
N LEU A 314 17.14 -0.12 3.81
CA LEU A 314 17.25 -0.06 5.27
C LEU A 314 18.58 0.60 5.74
N ASN A 315 19.65 0.42 4.97
CA ASN A 315 20.94 1.07 5.20
C ASN A 315 21.02 2.52 4.66
N GLY A 316 19.89 3.12 4.27
CA GLY A 316 19.80 4.49 3.78
C GLY A 316 20.33 4.71 2.35
N LYS A 317 20.79 3.65 1.65
CA LYS A 317 21.30 3.70 0.26
C LYS A 317 20.15 3.66 -0.76
N ARG A 318 19.20 4.59 -0.61
CA ARG A 318 17.91 4.65 -1.32
C ARG A 318 18.04 4.71 -2.85
N ASN A 319 18.99 5.48 -3.38
CA ASN A 319 19.17 5.58 -4.84
C ASN A 319 19.58 4.24 -5.45
N THR A 320 20.54 3.55 -4.82
CA THR A 320 21.00 2.23 -5.25
C THR A 320 19.88 1.20 -5.13
N ALA A 321 19.16 1.18 -4.00
CA ALA A 321 17.99 0.33 -3.81
C ALA A 321 16.93 0.57 -4.90
N GLY A 322 16.60 1.84 -5.17
CA GLY A 322 15.63 2.23 -6.20
C GLY A 322 16.02 1.77 -7.60
N ASN A 323 17.30 1.78 -7.95
CA ASN A 323 17.75 1.25 -9.24
C ASN A 323 17.56 -0.26 -9.34
N ILE A 324 17.85 -1.01 -8.26
CA ILE A 324 17.63 -2.46 -8.24
C ILE A 324 16.13 -2.78 -8.29
N PHE A 325 15.28 -2.08 -7.53
CA PHE A 325 13.83 -2.28 -7.61
C PHE A 325 13.26 -1.99 -9.00
N LYS A 326 13.76 -0.97 -9.71
CA LYS A 326 13.36 -0.71 -11.11
C LYS A 326 13.77 -1.85 -12.03
N TYR A 327 14.97 -2.39 -11.84
CA TYR A 327 15.43 -3.55 -12.59
C TYR A 327 14.51 -4.77 -12.33
N ILE A 328 14.17 -5.04 -11.07
CA ILE A 328 13.24 -6.11 -10.70
C ILE A 328 11.89 -5.92 -11.41
N LEU A 329 11.30 -4.72 -11.36
CA LEU A 329 10.02 -4.43 -12.04
C LEU A 329 10.10 -4.51 -13.58
N SER A 330 11.29 -4.33 -14.16
CA SER A 330 11.48 -4.52 -15.60
C SER A 330 11.41 -6.00 -16.00
N LYS A 331 11.71 -6.92 -15.07
CA LYS A 331 11.66 -8.38 -15.26
C LYS A 331 10.33 -8.97 -14.78
N ASP A 332 9.84 -8.51 -13.63
CA ASP A 332 8.55 -8.88 -13.04
C ASP A 332 7.74 -7.63 -12.68
N LYS A 333 6.87 -7.21 -13.62
CA LYS A 333 5.99 -6.04 -13.44
C LYS A 333 5.00 -6.20 -12.29
N LYS A 334 4.73 -7.43 -11.82
CA LYS A 334 3.77 -7.73 -10.75
C LYS A 334 4.45 -7.85 -9.38
N ASN A 335 5.75 -7.60 -9.29
CA ASN A 335 6.48 -7.65 -8.02
C ASN A 335 6.00 -6.54 -7.06
N LYS A 336 5.06 -6.89 -6.17
CA LYS A 336 4.45 -5.96 -5.22
C LYS A 336 5.46 -5.33 -4.28
N THR A 337 6.47 -6.09 -3.85
CA THR A 337 7.51 -5.62 -2.92
C THR A 337 8.35 -4.51 -3.56
N ALA A 338 8.87 -4.74 -4.76
CA ALA A 338 9.66 -3.75 -5.48
C ALA A 338 8.84 -2.49 -5.81
N ALA A 339 7.57 -2.65 -6.18
CA ALA A 339 6.66 -1.53 -6.42
C ALA A 339 6.43 -0.69 -5.15
N SER A 340 6.20 -1.33 -4.01
CA SER A 340 5.97 -0.67 -2.72
C SER A 340 7.20 0.13 -2.28
N TYR A 341 8.39 -0.47 -2.26
CA TYR A 341 9.60 0.25 -1.84
C TYR A 341 9.98 1.39 -2.79
N LEU A 342 9.74 1.23 -4.11
CA LEU A 342 9.92 2.35 -5.04
C LEU A 342 8.97 3.50 -4.76
N GLN A 343 7.75 3.21 -4.34
CA GLN A 343 6.80 4.23 -3.95
C GLN A 343 7.27 4.95 -2.68
N GLU A 344 7.79 4.23 -1.68
CA GLU A 344 8.35 4.86 -0.47
C GLU A 344 9.55 5.74 -0.77
N ILE A 345 10.51 5.25 -1.57
CA ILE A 345 11.69 6.03 -1.98
C ILE A 345 11.25 7.32 -2.68
N LYS A 346 10.18 7.28 -3.49
CA LYS A 346 9.60 8.49 -4.10
C LYS A 346 8.96 9.40 -3.05
N ASN A 347 8.19 8.85 -2.12
CA ASN A 347 7.54 9.61 -1.05
C ASN A 347 8.58 10.37 -0.23
N GLU A 348 9.62 9.70 0.24
CA GLU A 348 10.71 10.29 1.02
C GLU A 348 11.47 11.36 0.22
N LYS A 349 11.79 11.07 -1.05
CA LYS A 349 12.55 11.99 -1.91
C LYS A 349 11.86 13.35 -2.08
N TYR A 350 10.53 13.36 -2.09
CA TYR A 350 9.73 14.56 -2.30
C TYR A 350 9.00 15.03 -1.04
N GLU A 351 9.25 14.43 0.13
CA GLU A 351 8.45 14.64 1.33
C GLU A 351 8.40 16.12 1.74
N ASP A 352 9.55 16.78 1.87
CA ASP A 352 9.64 18.19 2.26
C ASP A 352 8.98 19.10 1.22
N LYS A 353 9.18 18.80 -0.07
CA LYS A 353 8.57 19.57 -1.16
C LYS A 353 7.05 19.41 -1.17
N ILE A 354 6.55 18.19 -0.95
CA ILE A 354 5.13 17.88 -0.86
C ILE A 354 4.52 18.58 0.36
N LYS A 355 5.18 18.55 1.53
CA LYS A 355 4.74 19.27 2.73
C LYS A 355 4.66 20.78 2.47
N GLY A 356 5.69 21.38 1.87
CA GLY A 356 5.70 22.79 1.49
C GLY A 356 4.56 23.17 0.55
N LEU A 357 4.37 22.41 -0.54
CA LEU A 357 3.27 22.62 -1.48
C LEU A 357 1.90 22.42 -0.82
N THR A 358 1.76 21.47 0.11
CA THR A 358 0.50 21.22 0.82
C THR A 358 0.13 22.43 1.69
N ILE A 359 1.10 23.01 2.40
CA ILE A 359 0.88 24.23 3.19
C ILE A 359 0.45 25.41 2.29
N GLN A 360 1.09 25.57 1.13
CA GLN A 360 0.73 26.60 0.16
C GLN A 360 -0.68 26.38 -0.41
N ALA A 361 -1.03 25.14 -0.75
CA ALA A 361 -2.35 24.76 -1.24
C ALA A 361 -3.44 25.03 -0.20
N ASP A 362 -3.24 24.55 1.04
CA ASP A 362 -4.19 24.71 2.13
C ASP A 362 -4.36 26.21 2.49
N SER A 363 -3.29 27.01 2.46
CA SER A 363 -3.37 28.47 2.65
C SER A 363 -4.14 29.17 1.53
N ALA A 364 -3.91 28.80 0.27
CA ALA A 364 -4.65 29.34 -0.86
C ALA A 364 -6.14 28.98 -0.79
N PHE A 365 -6.44 27.74 -0.37
CA PHE A 365 -7.81 27.25 -0.17
C PHE A 365 -8.54 28.06 0.90
N GLN A 366 -7.93 28.27 2.06
CA GLN A 366 -8.50 29.07 3.15
C GLN A 366 -8.76 30.54 2.75
N LYS A 367 -8.00 31.07 1.79
CA LYS A 367 -8.20 32.42 1.24
C LYS A 367 -9.25 32.45 0.11
N ASN A 368 -9.97 31.36 -0.13
CA ASN A 368 -10.91 31.17 -1.25
C ASN A 368 -10.24 31.32 -2.64
N ASN A 369 -8.92 31.15 -2.74
CA ASN A 369 -8.21 31.11 -4.01
C ASN A 369 -8.11 29.66 -4.53
N PHE A 370 -9.27 29.12 -4.89
CA PHE A 370 -9.42 27.69 -5.22
C PHE A 370 -8.65 27.27 -6.48
N ILE A 371 -8.48 28.17 -7.47
CA ILE A 371 -7.68 27.89 -8.66
C ILE A 371 -6.21 27.69 -8.27
N GLN A 372 -5.66 28.60 -7.46
CA GLN A 372 -4.27 28.51 -7.03
C GLN A 372 -4.06 27.27 -6.13
N ALA A 373 -4.98 27.00 -5.20
CA ALA A 373 -4.94 25.80 -4.37
C ALA A 373 -4.92 24.52 -5.22
N ARG A 374 -5.81 24.43 -6.22
CA ARG A 374 -5.87 23.31 -7.16
C ARG A 374 -4.56 23.13 -7.93
N ASN A 375 -3.96 24.22 -8.41
CA ASN A 375 -2.67 24.15 -9.12
C ASN A 375 -1.56 23.56 -8.23
N TYR A 376 -1.50 23.95 -6.95
CA TYR A 376 -0.55 23.35 -6.01
C TYR A 376 -0.81 21.86 -5.76
N TYR A 377 -2.07 21.43 -5.64
CA TYR A 377 -2.39 20.00 -5.56
C TYR A 377 -2.03 19.24 -6.84
N ASP A 378 -2.24 19.83 -8.02
CA ASP A 378 -1.82 19.24 -9.30
C ASP A 378 -0.28 19.11 -9.37
N GLU A 379 0.48 20.06 -8.82
CA GLU A 379 1.95 19.94 -8.71
C GLU A 379 2.38 18.81 -7.78
N ILE A 380 1.68 18.62 -6.65
CA ILE A 380 1.92 17.49 -5.75
C ILE A 380 1.70 16.17 -6.49
N LEU A 381 0.61 16.03 -7.25
CA LEU A 381 0.30 14.82 -8.01
C LEU A 381 1.29 14.53 -9.14
N LYS A 382 1.93 15.56 -9.72
CA LYS A 382 3.04 15.38 -10.68
C LYS A 382 4.30 14.80 -10.01
N LEU A 383 4.59 15.18 -8.77
CA LEU A 383 5.71 14.63 -8.00
C LEU A 383 5.41 13.21 -7.53
N ASN A 384 4.17 12.98 -7.09
CA ASN A 384 3.72 11.72 -6.55
C ASN A 384 2.22 11.49 -6.84
N PRO A 385 1.90 10.71 -7.89
CA PRO A 385 0.51 10.44 -8.27
C PRO A 385 -0.31 9.72 -7.19
N ASN A 386 0.35 9.03 -6.25
CA ASN A 386 -0.28 8.25 -5.19
C ASN A 386 -0.27 8.98 -3.83
N SER A 387 -0.11 10.30 -3.80
CA SER A 387 -0.18 11.07 -2.56
C SER A 387 -1.56 10.93 -1.90
N PRO A 388 -1.66 10.37 -0.68
CA PRO A 388 -2.94 10.14 -0.01
C PRO A 388 -3.73 11.44 0.20
N GLY A 389 -5.04 11.43 -0.09
CA GLY A 389 -5.96 12.55 0.14
C GLY A 389 -5.82 13.77 -0.79
N ILE A 390 -4.78 13.84 -1.64
CA ILE A 390 -4.56 15.00 -2.50
C ILE A 390 -5.59 15.11 -3.63
N ASN A 391 -6.02 13.97 -4.21
CA ASN A 391 -7.09 13.97 -5.21
C ASN A 391 -8.41 14.49 -4.65
N GLU A 392 -8.75 14.11 -3.42
CA GLU A 392 -9.96 14.59 -2.72
C GLU A 392 -9.88 16.11 -2.49
N LYS A 393 -8.76 16.61 -1.95
CA LYS A 393 -8.57 18.06 -1.76
C LYS A 393 -8.63 18.85 -3.08
N ARG A 394 -8.07 18.30 -4.16
CA ARG A 394 -8.15 18.88 -5.51
C ARG A 394 -9.58 18.92 -6.05
N GLU A 395 -10.36 17.88 -5.80
CA GLU A 395 -11.79 17.82 -6.14
C GLU A 395 -12.58 18.83 -5.32
N MET A 396 -12.34 18.92 -4.01
CA MET A 396 -12.93 19.93 -3.14
C MET A 396 -12.70 21.36 -3.65
N CYS A 397 -11.50 21.69 -4.15
CA CYS A 397 -11.24 22.98 -4.77
C CYS A 397 -12.16 23.26 -5.97
N THR A 398 -12.45 22.23 -6.76
CA THR A 398 -13.30 22.35 -7.95
C THR A 398 -14.76 22.59 -7.54
N THR A 399 -15.24 21.83 -6.55
CA THR A 399 -16.59 21.99 -6.00
C THR A 399 -16.79 23.35 -5.35
N GLU A 400 -15.86 23.79 -4.50
CA GLU A 400 -15.95 25.09 -3.82
C GLU A 400 -15.82 26.27 -4.80
N TYR A 401 -14.99 26.15 -5.84
CA TYR A 401 -14.89 27.19 -6.86
C TYR A 401 -16.19 27.35 -7.66
N SER A 402 -16.84 26.23 -7.99
CA SER A 402 -18.18 26.23 -8.57
C SER A 402 -19.19 26.91 -7.64
N GLU A 403 -19.22 26.54 -6.35
CA GLU A 403 -20.10 27.17 -5.36
C GLU A 403 -19.85 28.66 -5.17
N GLN A 404 -18.60 29.12 -5.24
CA GLN A 404 -18.27 30.54 -5.20
C GLN A 404 -18.89 31.29 -6.38
N LYS A 405 -18.80 30.73 -7.59
CA LYS A 405 -19.44 31.30 -8.79
C LYS A 405 -20.95 31.30 -8.65
N ARG A 406 -21.55 30.21 -8.17
CA ARG A 406 -22.98 30.15 -7.87
C ARG A 406 -23.44 31.27 -6.94
N LYS A 407 -22.72 31.49 -5.82
CA LYS A 407 -23.02 32.57 -4.87
C LYS A 407 -22.90 33.96 -5.51
N GLN A 408 -21.91 34.17 -6.38
CA GLN A 408 -21.76 35.41 -7.16
C GLN A 408 -22.96 35.63 -8.10
N ALA A 409 -23.41 34.58 -8.80
CA ALA A 409 -24.59 34.65 -9.65
C ALA A 409 -25.85 35.04 -8.87
N LEU A 410 -26.05 34.44 -7.68
CA LEU A 410 -27.17 34.76 -6.81
C LEU A 410 -27.13 36.22 -6.32
N GLN A 411 -25.94 36.78 -6.06
CA GLN A 411 -25.80 38.20 -5.73
C GLN A 411 -26.20 39.10 -6.91
N LEU A 412 -25.76 38.77 -8.13
CA LEU A 412 -26.15 39.51 -9.34
C LEU A 412 -27.66 39.47 -9.57
N GLU A 413 -28.31 38.33 -9.33
CA GLU A 413 -29.77 38.22 -9.41
C GLU A 413 -30.45 39.15 -8.40
N LYS A 414 -30.00 39.16 -7.14
CA LYS A 414 -30.51 40.05 -6.08
C LYS A 414 -30.29 41.54 -6.40
N SER A 415 -29.22 41.86 -7.12
CA SER A 415 -28.94 43.21 -7.61
C SER A 415 -29.66 43.57 -8.91
N ASN A 416 -30.67 42.78 -9.32
CA ASN A 416 -31.46 42.99 -10.54
C ASN A 416 -30.62 42.97 -11.84
N ARG A 417 -29.55 42.17 -11.88
CA ARG A 417 -28.69 41.94 -13.06
C ARG A 417 -28.79 40.48 -13.52
N PRO A 418 -29.97 40.00 -13.95
CA PRO A 418 -30.22 38.58 -14.09
C PRO A 418 -29.54 37.93 -15.30
N TYR A 419 -29.28 38.68 -16.39
CA TYR A 419 -28.57 38.15 -17.55
C TYR A 419 -27.09 37.90 -17.27
N GLU A 420 -26.48 38.72 -16.44
CA GLU A 420 -25.11 38.50 -15.95
C GLU A 420 -25.06 37.31 -14.98
N ALA A 421 -26.08 37.16 -14.12
CA ALA A 421 -26.22 35.99 -13.26
C ALA A 421 -26.25 34.69 -14.08
N ILE A 422 -26.98 34.65 -15.21
CA ILE A 422 -27.00 33.48 -16.12
C ILE A 422 -25.60 33.09 -16.61
N LEU A 423 -24.77 34.07 -16.99
CA LEU A 423 -23.41 33.81 -17.44
C LEU A 423 -22.56 33.19 -16.32
N ILE A 424 -22.64 33.75 -15.11
CA ILE A 424 -21.89 33.23 -13.96
C ILE A 424 -22.40 31.85 -13.52
N TYR A 425 -23.70 31.58 -13.60
CA TYR A 425 -24.23 30.23 -13.38
C TYR A 425 -23.68 29.22 -14.40
N LYS A 426 -23.57 29.60 -15.68
CA LYS A 426 -22.93 28.74 -16.70
C LYS A 426 -21.46 28.50 -16.39
N GLU A 427 -20.72 29.50 -15.91
CA GLU A 427 -19.33 29.32 -15.44
C GLU A 427 -19.25 28.32 -14.28
N SER A 428 -20.13 28.45 -13.29
CA SER A 428 -20.24 27.53 -12.15
C SER A 428 -20.40 26.07 -12.61
N ILE A 429 -21.29 25.83 -13.56
CA ILE A 429 -21.57 24.49 -14.13
C ILE A 429 -20.40 24.00 -14.98
N ALA A 430 -19.74 24.88 -15.72
CA ALA A 430 -18.56 24.51 -16.51
C ALA A 430 -17.38 24.06 -15.61
N ILE A 431 -17.25 24.65 -14.43
CA ILE A 431 -16.25 24.24 -13.42
C ILE A 431 -16.60 22.88 -12.81
N TYR A 432 -17.86 22.69 -12.41
CA TYR A 432 -18.34 21.45 -11.81
C TYR A 432 -19.72 21.08 -12.37
N PRO A 433 -19.78 20.23 -13.41
CA PRO A 433 -21.03 19.89 -14.10
C PRO A 433 -22.07 19.20 -13.21
N GLN A 434 -21.65 18.61 -12.10
CA GLN A 434 -22.54 17.95 -11.14
C GLN A 434 -23.14 18.92 -10.10
N ASN A 435 -22.89 20.24 -10.21
CA ASN A 435 -23.51 21.24 -9.33
C ASN A 435 -25.03 21.36 -9.60
N GLN A 436 -25.81 20.47 -8.98
CA GLN A 436 -27.27 20.41 -9.14
C GLN A 436 -27.95 21.71 -8.73
N THR A 437 -27.45 22.37 -7.68
CA THR A 437 -28.01 23.65 -7.22
C THR A 437 -27.85 24.74 -8.28
N SER A 438 -26.66 24.87 -8.89
CA SER A 438 -26.44 25.83 -9.98
C SER A 438 -27.31 25.52 -11.21
N LEU A 439 -27.47 24.24 -11.55
CA LEU A 439 -28.34 23.82 -12.66
C LEU A 439 -29.80 24.23 -12.43
N GLN A 440 -30.34 23.93 -11.24
CA GLN A 440 -31.72 24.24 -10.87
C GLN A 440 -31.97 25.74 -10.78
N GLU A 441 -31.06 26.49 -10.15
CA GLU A 441 -31.17 27.95 -10.03
C GLU A 441 -31.11 28.63 -11.41
N LEU A 442 -30.21 28.17 -12.29
CA LEU A 442 -30.12 28.64 -13.67
C LEU A 442 -31.42 28.36 -14.44
N GLU A 443 -31.94 27.13 -14.36
CA GLU A 443 -33.17 26.74 -15.06
C GLU A 443 -34.37 27.56 -14.59
N SER A 444 -34.52 27.73 -13.28
CA SER A 444 -35.56 28.57 -12.66
C SER A 444 -35.48 30.02 -13.15
N LEU A 445 -34.27 30.60 -13.14
CA LEU A 445 -34.04 31.97 -13.62
C LEU A 445 -34.39 32.13 -15.10
N LYS A 446 -33.95 31.18 -15.94
CA LYS A 446 -34.26 31.15 -17.37
C LYS A 446 -35.76 31.04 -17.63
N ASN A 447 -36.46 30.16 -16.92
CA ASN A 447 -37.91 29.98 -17.08
C ASN A 447 -38.68 31.26 -16.74
N ARG A 448 -38.30 31.94 -15.64
CA ARG A 448 -38.90 33.22 -15.23
C ARG A 448 -38.69 34.32 -16.27
N LEU A 449 -37.49 34.41 -16.84
CA LEU A 449 -37.18 35.44 -17.85
C LEU A 449 -37.71 35.10 -19.25
N SER A 450 -37.89 33.83 -19.58
CA SER A 450 -38.36 33.41 -20.91
C SER A 450 -39.76 33.93 -21.23
N GLN A 451 -40.58 34.20 -20.21
CA GLN A 451 -41.89 34.84 -20.37
C GLN A 451 -41.82 36.26 -20.94
N LYS A 452 -40.67 36.94 -20.80
CA LYS A 452 -40.43 38.30 -21.31
C LYS A 452 -39.88 38.35 -22.73
N ILE A 453 -39.56 37.21 -23.34
CA ILE A 453 -38.98 37.15 -24.70
C ILE A 453 -39.83 37.92 -25.73
N PRO A 454 -41.18 37.80 -25.76
CA PRO A 454 -41.99 38.58 -26.71
C PRO A 454 -41.84 40.09 -26.55
N GLU A 455 -41.85 40.59 -25.31
CA GLU A 455 -41.66 42.02 -24.99
C GLU A 455 -40.25 42.48 -25.40
N MET A 456 -39.23 41.67 -25.12
CA MET A 456 -37.85 41.95 -25.51
C MET A 456 -37.70 42.00 -27.03
N HIS A 457 -38.40 41.15 -27.79
CA HIS A 457 -38.40 41.26 -29.25
C HIS A 457 -38.95 42.60 -29.74
N ILE A 458 -40.01 43.11 -29.11
CA ILE A 458 -40.60 44.42 -29.44
C ILE A 458 -39.60 45.54 -29.11
N GLU A 459 -38.98 45.49 -27.92
CA GLU A 459 -37.99 46.46 -27.48
C GLU A 459 -36.76 46.46 -28.41
N GLY A 460 -36.21 45.29 -28.72
CA GLY A 460 -35.07 45.12 -29.63
C GLY A 460 -35.38 45.63 -31.05
N GLN A 461 -36.60 45.42 -31.55
CA GLN A 461 -37.05 45.97 -32.84
C GLN A 461 -37.17 47.50 -32.79
N SER A 462 -37.66 48.06 -31.68
CA SER A 462 -37.73 49.51 -31.48
C SER A 462 -36.34 50.16 -31.52
N TYR A 463 -35.37 49.60 -30.79
CA TYR A 463 -33.97 50.05 -30.85
C TYR A 463 -33.38 49.94 -32.26
N TYR A 464 -33.65 48.84 -32.96
CA TYR A 464 -33.20 48.64 -34.34
C TYR A 464 -33.77 49.70 -35.29
N ASN A 465 -35.09 49.96 -35.23
CA ASN A 465 -35.78 50.90 -36.10
C ASN A 465 -35.35 52.36 -35.85
N THR A 466 -35.03 52.69 -34.61
CA THR A 466 -34.48 54.01 -34.21
C THR A 466 -32.97 54.13 -34.47
N ARG A 467 -32.35 53.14 -35.13
CA ARG A 467 -30.91 53.05 -35.45
C ARG A 467 -30.00 53.00 -34.21
N ASN A 468 -30.53 52.70 -33.03
CA ASN A 468 -29.74 52.40 -31.84
C ASN A 468 -29.32 50.92 -31.82
N TYR A 469 -28.37 50.57 -32.69
CA TYR A 469 -27.98 49.17 -32.89
C TYR A 469 -27.27 48.56 -31.68
N SER A 470 -26.55 49.34 -30.87
CA SER A 470 -25.95 48.86 -29.62
C SER A 470 -27.01 48.38 -28.62
N GLY A 471 -28.13 49.12 -28.49
CA GLY A 471 -29.28 48.71 -27.68
C GLY A 471 -29.92 47.42 -28.22
N ALA A 472 -30.15 47.34 -29.53
CA ALA A 472 -30.71 46.15 -30.17
C ALA A 472 -29.82 44.90 -29.95
N ILE A 473 -28.50 45.02 -30.16
CA ILE A 473 -27.53 43.93 -29.93
C ILE A 473 -27.61 43.43 -28.48
N SER A 474 -27.66 44.34 -27.51
CA SER A 474 -27.78 43.99 -26.08
C SER A 474 -29.04 43.15 -25.80
N ILE A 475 -30.19 43.61 -26.29
CA ILE A 475 -31.47 42.91 -26.11
C ILE A 475 -31.47 41.52 -26.76
N TYR A 476 -31.00 41.40 -28.01
CA TYR A 476 -30.99 40.12 -28.71
C TYR A 476 -29.98 39.13 -28.11
N ASN A 477 -28.83 39.59 -27.61
CA ASN A 477 -27.92 38.74 -26.85
C ASN A 477 -28.58 38.19 -25.58
N ASN A 478 -29.34 39.02 -24.86
CA ASN A 478 -30.10 38.58 -23.69
C ASN A 478 -31.16 37.53 -24.04
N ILE A 479 -31.87 37.68 -25.17
CA ILE A 479 -32.79 36.65 -25.66
C ILE A 479 -32.05 35.34 -25.93
N LEU A 480 -30.88 35.38 -26.56
CA LEU A 480 -30.09 34.18 -26.87
C LEU A 480 -29.47 33.51 -25.64
N LEU A 481 -29.30 34.22 -24.53
CA LEU A 481 -28.93 33.61 -23.25
C LEU A 481 -30.06 32.74 -22.68
N LEU A 482 -31.31 33.11 -22.95
CA LEU A 482 -32.51 32.39 -22.53
C LEU A 482 -32.87 31.25 -23.49
N ASN A 483 -32.92 31.56 -24.79
CA ASN A 483 -33.24 30.64 -25.86
C ASN A 483 -32.20 30.76 -26.97
N ASP A 484 -31.21 29.88 -26.93
CA ASP A 484 -30.13 29.80 -27.90
C ASP A 484 -30.61 29.43 -29.32
N ASN A 485 -31.85 28.98 -29.47
CA ASN A 485 -32.45 28.57 -30.72
C ASN A 485 -33.46 29.59 -31.30
N ASP A 486 -33.56 30.78 -30.70
CA ASP A 486 -34.42 31.84 -31.21
C ASP A 486 -33.90 32.37 -32.56
N LYS A 487 -34.49 31.88 -33.66
CA LYS A 487 -34.11 32.26 -35.04
C LYS A 487 -34.25 33.76 -35.29
N LYS A 488 -35.28 34.38 -34.72
CA LYS A 488 -35.56 35.80 -34.92
C LYS A 488 -34.49 36.64 -34.23
N ALA A 489 -34.15 36.31 -32.99
CA ALA A 489 -33.09 37.01 -32.26
C ALA A 489 -31.72 36.85 -32.94
N LYS A 490 -31.38 35.65 -33.45
CA LYS A 490 -30.16 35.43 -34.25
C LYS A 490 -30.08 36.35 -35.46
N GLU A 491 -31.17 36.42 -36.23
CA GLU A 491 -31.19 37.23 -37.45
C GLU A 491 -31.13 38.73 -37.16
N TYR A 492 -31.92 39.22 -36.20
CA TYR A 492 -31.86 40.63 -35.84
C TYR A 492 -30.54 41.02 -35.16
N LEU A 493 -29.90 40.13 -34.40
CA LEU A 493 -28.57 40.35 -33.87
C LEU A 493 -27.55 40.54 -35.00
N ARG A 494 -27.54 39.62 -35.98
CA ARG A 494 -26.69 39.70 -37.18
C ARG A 494 -26.88 41.03 -37.91
N LEU A 495 -28.13 41.38 -38.23
CA LEU A 495 -28.46 42.64 -38.91
C LEU A 495 -28.04 43.88 -38.10
N SER A 496 -28.23 43.85 -36.78
CA SER A 496 -27.85 44.96 -35.90
C SER A 496 -26.33 45.18 -35.89
N ILE A 497 -25.54 44.10 -35.86
CA ILE A 497 -24.06 44.17 -35.93
C ILE A 497 -23.63 44.78 -37.27
N GLU A 498 -24.12 44.24 -38.40
CA GLU A 498 -23.78 44.75 -39.74
C GLU A 498 -24.11 46.24 -39.91
N LYS A 499 -25.28 46.67 -39.42
CA LYS A 499 -25.71 48.06 -39.51
C LYS A 499 -24.93 48.99 -38.58
N LYS A 500 -24.53 48.51 -37.39
CA LYS A 500 -23.65 49.24 -36.48
C LYS A 500 -22.29 49.50 -37.12
N GLU A 501 -21.66 48.46 -37.66
CA GLU A 501 -20.36 48.57 -38.33
C GLU A 501 -20.41 49.50 -39.56
N ALA A 502 -21.47 49.41 -40.37
CA ALA A 502 -21.67 50.32 -41.49
C ALA A 502 -21.79 51.78 -41.05
N LEU A 503 -22.50 52.05 -39.94
CA LEU A 503 -22.66 53.39 -39.38
C LEU A 503 -21.34 53.94 -38.82
N GLU A 504 -20.56 53.10 -38.14
CA GLU A 504 -19.22 53.47 -37.64
C GLU A 504 -18.28 53.80 -38.80
N LYS A 505 -18.27 53.00 -39.87
CA LYS A 505 -17.49 53.28 -41.09
C LYS A 505 -17.89 54.61 -41.73
N LEU A 506 -19.18 54.88 -41.90
CA LEU A 506 -19.67 56.15 -42.45
C LEU A 506 -19.31 57.37 -41.58
N THR A 507 -19.37 57.21 -40.26
CA THR A 507 -19.01 58.27 -39.30
C THR A 507 -17.52 58.57 -39.35
N ASN A 508 -16.69 57.52 -39.43
CA ASN A 508 -15.24 57.65 -39.54
C ASN A 508 -14.81 58.22 -40.89
N CYS A 509 -15.44 57.83 -41.99
CA CYS A 509 -15.14 58.38 -43.33
C CYS A 509 -15.55 59.86 -43.46
N LYS A 510 -16.62 60.31 -42.79
CA LYS A 510 -16.97 61.75 -42.72
C LYS A 510 -15.91 62.59 -41.99
N ASN A 511 -15.18 61.98 -41.07
CA ASN A 511 -14.12 62.64 -40.29
C ASN A 511 -12.74 62.52 -40.97
N ASP A 512 -12.60 61.69 -42.00
CA ASP A 512 -11.36 61.46 -42.73
C ASP A 512 -11.27 62.38 -43.96
N LYS A 513 -10.45 63.43 -43.88
CA LYS A 513 -10.27 64.41 -44.97
C LYS A 513 -9.52 63.83 -46.17
N VAL A 514 -8.94 62.64 -46.06
CA VAL A 514 -8.01 62.08 -47.05
C VAL A 514 -8.70 61.11 -48.02
N ASN A 515 -9.76 60.41 -47.58
CA ASN A 515 -10.50 59.44 -48.41
C ASN A 515 -12.02 59.69 -48.31
N PRO A 516 -12.63 60.39 -49.28
CA PRO A 516 -14.08 60.65 -49.26
C PRO A 516 -14.89 59.35 -49.43
N CYS A 517 -16.03 59.24 -48.75
CA CYS A 517 -16.91 58.08 -48.81
C CYS A 517 -17.25 57.70 -50.26
N PRO A 518 -17.23 56.42 -50.64
CA PRO A 518 -17.88 55.98 -51.87
C PRO A 518 -19.38 56.23 -51.72
N LEU A 519 -19.94 57.00 -52.68
CA LEU A 519 -21.37 57.31 -52.79
C LEU A 519 -22.20 56.05 -53.07
#